data_AF-A0A428RQJ1-F1
#
_entry.id   AF-A0A428RQJ1-F1
#
_cell.length_a   1.000
_cell.length_b   1.000
_cell.length_c   1.000
_cell.angle_alpha   90.00
_cell.angle_beta   90.00
_cell.angle_gamma   90.00
#
_symmetry.space_group_name_H-M   'P 1'
#
loop_
_entity.id
_entity.type
_entity.pdbx_description
1 polymer ?
#
loop_
_entity_poly.entity_id
_entity_poly.type
_entity_poly.pdbx_seq_one_letter_code
_entity_poly.pdbx_strand_id
1 'polypeptide(L)'
;MSLKEILEKTAVGWISDLESRSLDNVVSRWTDDIHYTVHPDTEGVFPMTREQFRTYDMAAGFFKLLKKFKITINEMFVDLEKRTVTIMCSSEGEVEAGPYGTDYVFVLTMTEDGKKN
;
A
#
# COMPACT_ATOMS: atom_id res chain seq x y z
N MET A 1 -6.98 9.29 -20.84
CA MET A 1 -7.01 8.06 -20.02
C MET A 1 -8.44 7.82 -19.59
N SER A 2 -8.90 6.58 -19.66
CA SER A 2 -10.12 6.11 -19.02
C SER A 2 -9.99 6.10 -17.50
N LEU A 3 -11.12 6.04 -16.79
CA LEU A 3 -11.10 5.89 -15.33
C LEU A 3 -10.32 4.63 -14.89
N LYS A 4 -10.48 3.52 -15.62
CA LYS A 4 -9.73 2.27 -15.38
C LYS A 4 -8.22 2.51 -15.38
N GLU A 5 -7.70 3.16 -16.42
CA GLU A 5 -6.27 3.45 -16.56
C GLU A 5 -5.77 4.39 -15.45
N ILE A 6 -6.61 5.33 -14.99
CA ILE A 6 -6.27 6.21 -13.87
C ILE A 6 -6.17 5.40 -12.58
N LEU A 7 -7.14 4.54 -12.28
CA LEU A 7 -7.14 3.71 -11.08
C LEU A 7 -5.93 2.77 -11.05
N GLU A 8 -5.64 2.08 -12.16
CA GLU A 8 -4.47 1.20 -12.30
C GLU A 8 -3.18 1.98 -12.09
N LYS A 9 -3.06 3.17 -12.70
CA LYS A 9 -1.88 4.02 -12.53
C LYS A 9 -1.70 4.49 -11.09
N THR A 10 -2.76 4.90 -10.42
CA THR A 10 -2.73 5.31 -9.01
C THR A 10 -2.32 4.15 -8.12
N ALA A 11 -2.86 2.96 -8.35
CA ALA A 11 -2.51 1.73 -7.64
C ALA A 11 -1.02 1.37 -7.80
N VAL A 12 -0.49 1.36 -9.03
CA VAL A 12 0.94 1.12 -9.29
C VAL A 12 1.83 2.20 -8.66
N GLY A 13 1.38 3.46 -8.69
CA GLY A 13 2.07 4.57 -8.03
C GLY A 13 2.17 4.36 -6.51
N TRP A 14 1.10 3.88 -5.88
CA TRP A 14 1.12 3.56 -4.45
C TRP A 14 2.06 2.41 -4.11
N ILE A 15 2.12 1.36 -4.93
CA ILE A 15 3.13 0.28 -4.78
C ILE A 15 4.55 0.84 -4.88
N SER A 16 4.80 1.76 -5.81
CA SER A 16 6.12 2.40 -5.96
C SER A 16 6.50 3.22 -4.72
N ASP A 17 5.53 3.86 -4.08
CA ASP A 17 5.78 4.59 -2.83
C ASP A 17 6.10 3.65 -1.67
N LEU A 18 5.45 2.48 -1.58
CA LEU A 18 5.81 1.45 -0.59
C LEU A 18 7.26 0.98 -0.79
N GLU A 19 7.67 0.71 -2.04
CA GLU A 19 9.05 0.34 -2.38
C GLU A 19 10.07 1.40 -2.00
N SER A 20 9.65 2.68 -1.96
CA SER A 20 10.52 3.78 -1.52
C SER A 20 10.88 3.74 -0.04
N ARG A 21 10.17 2.92 0.77
CA ARG A 21 10.35 2.79 2.23
C ARG A 21 10.24 4.13 2.96
N SER A 22 9.41 5.03 2.43
CA SER A 22 9.15 6.35 3.00
C SER A 22 7.68 6.47 3.36
N LEU A 23 7.39 6.58 4.67
CA LEU A 23 6.02 6.80 5.14
C LEU A 23 5.43 8.07 4.53
N ASP A 24 6.23 9.14 4.42
CA ASP A 24 5.81 10.41 3.83
C ASP A 24 5.39 10.26 2.37
N ASN A 25 6.09 9.44 1.58
CA ASN A 25 5.71 9.18 0.20
C ASN A 25 4.37 8.44 0.15
N VAL A 26 4.24 7.37 0.95
CA VAL A 26 3.02 6.54 0.99
C VAL A 26 1.80 7.38 1.34
N VAL A 27 1.89 8.18 2.41
CA VAL A 27 0.75 8.98 2.89
C VAL A 27 0.43 10.17 1.99
N SER A 28 1.37 10.63 1.14
CA SER A 28 1.14 11.76 0.23
C SER A 28 0.05 11.50 -0.81
N ARG A 29 -0.20 10.22 -1.14
CA ARG A 29 -1.28 9.80 -2.06
C ARG A 29 -2.62 9.59 -1.38
N TRP A 30 -2.66 9.58 -0.06
CA TRP A 30 -3.89 9.31 0.66
C TRP A 30 -4.80 10.54 0.68
N THR A 31 -6.08 10.36 0.92
CA THR A 31 -7.01 11.42 1.34
C THR A 31 -6.89 11.68 2.84
N ASP A 32 -7.50 12.78 3.30
CA ASP A 32 -7.45 13.15 4.72
C ASP A 32 -8.35 12.23 5.58
N ASP A 33 -9.35 11.61 4.96
CA ASP A 33 -10.34 10.69 5.54
C ASP A 33 -10.02 9.19 5.29
N ILE A 34 -8.77 8.88 4.92
CA ILE A 34 -8.32 7.51 4.70
C ILE A 34 -8.50 6.63 5.94
N HIS A 35 -8.85 5.36 5.71
CA HIS A 35 -8.89 4.32 6.73
C HIS A 35 -8.06 3.13 6.27
N TYR A 36 -6.80 3.09 6.70
CA TYR A 36 -5.87 2.00 6.37
C TYR A 36 -6.03 0.85 7.36
N THR A 37 -6.28 -0.36 6.88
CA THR A 37 -6.46 -1.54 7.72
C THR A 37 -5.59 -2.69 7.21
N VAL A 38 -5.03 -3.48 8.14
CA VAL A 38 -4.29 -4.71 7.84
C VAL A 38 -5.15 -5.90 8.29
N HIS A 39 -5.07 -7.00 7.54
CA HIS A 39 -5.73 -8.26 7.87
C HIS A 39 -4.72 -9.42 7.79
N PRO A 40 -4.95 -10.55 8.49
CA PRO A 40 -6.10 -10.84 9.37
C PRO A 40 -6.13 -9.96 10.62
N ASP A 41 -7.29 -9.87 11.26
CA ASP A 41 -7.46 -9.11 12.50
C ASP A 41 -6.61 -9.76 13.59
N THR A 42 -5.46 -9.17 13.87
CA THR A 42 -4.58 -9.56 14.98
C THR A 42 -4.56 -8.45 16.03
N GLU A 43 -4.30 -8.81 17.28
CA GLU A 43 -4.20 -7.86 18.37
C GLU A 43 -3.20 -6.73 18.02
N GLY A 44 -3.61 -5.48 18.19
CA GLY A 44 -2.81 -4.30 17.82
C GLY A 44 -2.97 -3.81 16.38
N VAL A 45 -3.78 -4.47 15.55
CA VAL A 45 -4.16 -4.00 14.22
C VAL A 45 -5.53 -3.33 14.29
N PHE A 46 -5.59 -2.05 13.89
CA PHE A 46 -6.80 -1.24 13.87
C PHE A 46 -6.81 -0.37 12.61
N PRO A 47 -7.99 0.07 12.13
CA PRO A 47 -8.07 1.06 11.08
C PRO A 47 -7.34 2.33 11.50
N MET A 48 -6.32 2.72 10.73
CA MET A 48 -5.48 3.88 10.99
C MET A 48 -5.84 5.04 10.06
N THR A 49 -5.91 6.23 10.62
CA THR A 49 -5.88 7.47 9.86
C THR A 49 -4.50 7.71 9.25
N ARG A 50 -4.40 8.70 8.35
CA ARG A 50 -3.12 9.11 7.76
C ARG A 50 -2.06 9.44 8.82
N GLU A 51 -2.42 10.24 9.81
CA GLU A 51 -1.49 10.67 10.86
C GLU A 51 -1.08 9.49 11.76
N GLN A 52 -2.02 8.61 12.09
CA GLN A 52 -1.71 7.41 12.87
C GLN A 52 -0.71 6.51 12.14
N PHE A 53 -0.91 6.26 10.84
CA PHE A 53 0.02 5.45 10.04
C PHE A 53 1.40 6.12 9.94
N ARG A 54 1.45 7.44 9.71
CA ARG A 54 2.69 8.20 9.59
C ARG A 54 3.56 8.12 10.84
N THR A 55 2.94 8.02 12.02
CA THR A 55 3.63 7.86 13.30
C THR A 55 3.65 6.42 13.82
N TYR A 56 3.25 5.45 13.01
CA TYR A 56 3.15 4.07 13.46
C TYR A 56 4.52 3.41 13.53
N ASP A 57 5.01 3.17 14.75
CA ASP A 57 6.35 2.64 15.00
C ASP A 57 6.61 1.29 14.30
N MET A 58 5.60 0.44 14.14
CA MET A 58 5.74 -0.82 13.42
C MET A 58 5.99 -0.62 11.93
N ALA A 59 5.26 0.31 11.28
CA ALA A 59 5.49 0.62 9.88
C ALA A 59 6.86 1.30 9.67
N ALA A 60 7.20 2.25 10.55
CA ALA A 60 8.51 2.92 10.52
C ALA A 60 9.67 1.94 10.77
N GLY A 61 9.50 1.03 11.73
CA GLY A 61 10.46 -0.01 12.07
C GLY A 61 10.69 -0.95 10.89
N PHE A 62 9.61 -1.44 10.28
CA PHE A 62 9.71 -2.33 9.12
C PHE A 62 10.46 -1.68 7.95
N PHE A 63 10.13 -0.44 7.59
CA PHE A 63 10.83 0.29 6.51
C PHE A 63 12.30 0.55 6.81
N LYS A 64 12.67 0.80 8.07
CA LYS A 64 14.07 0.96 8.48
C LYS A 64 14.88 -0.34 8.40
N LEU A 65 14.24 -1.48 8.66
CA LEU A 65 14.91 -2.79 8.64
C LEU A 65 15.19 -3.29 7.23
N LEU A 66 14.36 -2.91 6.26
CA LEU A 66 14.50 -3.28 4.86
C LEU A 66 15.67 -2.53 4.22
N LYS A 67 16.74 -3.23 3.84
CA LYS A 67 17.86 -2.71 3.03
C LYS A 67 17.49 -2.59 1.56
N LYS A 68 16.70 -3.55 1.07
CA LYS A 68 16.08 -3.60 -0.25
C LYS A 68 14.64 -4.08 -0.10
N PHE A 69 13.76 -3.58 -0.95
CA PHE A 69 12.36 -3.99 -0.97
C PHE A 69 11.80 -3.80 -2.37
N LYS A 70 11.23 -4.86 -2.93
CA LYS A 70 10.59 -4.88 -4.24
C LYS A 70 9.27 -5.62 -4.14
N ILE A 71 8.26 -5.11 -4.81
CA ILE A 71 6.94 -5.71 -4.93
C ILE A 71 6.70 -6.05 -6.40
N THR A 72 6.32 -7.30 -6.65
CA THR A 72 5.92 -7.79 -7.97
C THR A 72 4.42 -7.95 -8.00
N ILE A 73 3.75 -7.20 -8.87
CA ILE A 73 2.31 -7.33 -9.09
C ILE A 73 2.08 -8.57 -9.96
N ASN A 74 1.39 -9.57 -9.40
CA ASN A 74 1.06 -10.81 -10.09
C ASN A 74 -0.25 -10.66 -10.87
N GLU A 75 -1.27 -10.10 -10.21
CA GLU A 75 -2.59 -9.86 -10.79
C GLU A 75 -3.16 -8.53 -10.28
N MET A 76 -4.00 -7.89 -11.11
CA MET A 76 -4.69 -6.65 -10.78
C MET A 76 -6.12 -6.67 -11.31
N PHE A 77 -7.08 -6.35 -10.45
CA PHE A 77 -8.51 -6.32 -10.75
C PHE A 77 -9.07 -4.94 -10.43
N VAL A 78 -9.92 -4.41 -11.31
CA VAL A 78 -10.53 -3.09 -11.16
C VAL A 78 -12.05 -3.22 -11.10
N ASP A 79 -12.64 -2.75 -10.01
CA ASP A 79 -14.08 -2.50 -9.88
C ASP A 79 -14.32 -1.01 -10.17
N LEU A 80 -14.87 -0.72 -11.35
CA LEU A 80 -15.13 0.66 -11.79
C LEU A 80 -16.28 1.33 -11.02
N GLU A 81 -17.27 0.56 -10.58
CA GLU A 81 -18.44 1.08 -9.86
C GLU A 81 -18.03 1.56 -8.47
N LYS A 82 -17.22 0.75 -7.78
CA LYS A 82 -16.71 1.05 -6.43
C LYS A 82 -15.40 1.85 -6.43
N ARG A 83 -14.76 2.00 -7.59
CA ARG A 83 -13.42 2.61 -7.74
C ARG A 83 -12.38 1.92 -6.87
N THR A 84 -12.43 0.59 -6.88
CA THR A 84 -11.54 -0.23 -6.09
C THR A 84 -10.59 -1.00 -7.00
N VAL A 85 -9.31 -1.04 -6.64
CA VAL A 85 -8.30 -1.88 -7.27
C VAL A 85 -7.84 -2.93 -6.27
N THR A 86 -7.98 -4.20 -6.64
CA THR A 86 -7.40 -5.32 -5.90
C THR A 86 -6.10 -5.74 -6.58
N ILE A 87 -5.02 -5.85 -5.82
CA ILE A 87 -3.69 -6.20 -6.29
C ILE A 87 -3.26 -7.46 -5.56
N MET A 88 -2.98 -8.53 -6.30
CA MET A 88 -2.30 -9.71 -5.78
C MET A 88 -0.82 -9.57 -6.11
N CYS A 89 0.04 -9.62 -5.10
CA CYS A 89 1.47 -9.37 -5.29
C CYS A 89 2.33 -10.19 -4.33
N SER A 90 3.57 -10.38 -4.73
CA SER A 90 4.64 -10.90 -3.88
C SER A 90 5.63 -9.79 -3.59
N SER A 91 6.32 -9.89 -2.47
CA SER A 91 7.39 -8.98 -2.10
C SER A 91 8.66 -9.74 -1.78
N GLU A 92 9.78 -9.12 -2.12
CA GLU A 92 11.11 -9.60 -1.80
C GLU A 92 11.93 -8.46 -1.20
N GLY A 93 12.83 -8.79 -0.28
CA GLY A 93 13.66 -7.81 0.38
C GLY A 93 14.84 -8.43 1.11
N GLU A 94 15.61 -7.57 1.74
CA GLU A 94 16.79 -7.95 2.50
C GLU A 94 16.75 -7.22 3.84
N VAL A 95 16.78 -7.96 4.95
CA VAL A 95 16.90 -7.42 6.31
C VAL A 95 18.19 -7.94 6.95
N GLU A 96 18.54 -7.45 8.15
CA GLU A 96 19.74 -7.92 8.87
C GLU A 96 19.72 -9.42 9.17
N ALA A 97 18.54 -9.96 9.49
CA ALA A 97 18.35 -11.38 9.76
C ALA A 97 18.43 -12.29 8.51
N GLY A 98 18.50 -11.71 7.30
CA GLY A 98 18.56 -12.45 6.03
C GLY A 98 17.52 -12.00 5.00
N PRO A 99 17.25 -12.83 3.97
CA PRO A 99 16.23 -12.56 2.97
C PRO A 99 14.84 -12.43 3.60
N TYR A 100 14.07 -11.46 3.11
CA TYR A 100 12.67 -11.25 3.46
C TYR A 100 11.82 -11.52 2.23
N GLY A 101 10.66 -12.15 2.41
CA GLY A 101 9.67 -12.28 1.34
C GLY A 101 8.31 -12.70 1.88
N THR A 102 7.26 -12.24 1.23
CA THR A 102 5.88 -12.56 1.58
C THR A 102 4.93 -12.19 0.45
N ASP A 103 3.76 -12.79 0.45
CA ASP A 103 2.66 -12.47 -0.45
C ASP A 103 1.63 -11.55 0.24
N TYR A 104 1.01 -10.68 -0.55
CA TYR A 104 -0.02 -9.75 -0.09
C TYR A 104 -1.17 -9.64 -1.08
N VAL A 105 -2.36 -9.37 -0.54
CA VAL A 105 -3.49 -8.82 -1.28
C VAL A 105 -3.72 -7.40 -0.78
N PHE A 106 -3.58 -6.42 -1.68
CA PHE A 106 -3.95 -5.03 -1.40
C PHE A 106 -5.31 -4.72 -2.01
N VAL A 107 -6.17 -4.06 -1.26
CA VAL A 107 -7.45 -3.53 -1.74
C VAL A 107 -7.41 -2.02 -1.54
N LEU A 108 -7.33 -1.29 -2.65
CA LEU A 108 -7.25 0.16 -2.66
C LEU A 108 -8.56 0.71 -3.17
N THR A 109 -9.22 1.56 -2.41
CA THR A 109 -10.38 2.32 -2.87
C THR A 109 -9.93 3.74 -3.15
N MET A 110 -10.36 4.30 -4.29
CA MET A 110 -9.91 5.62 -4.73
C MET A 110 -11.04 6.66 -4.70
N THR A 111 -10.62 7.93 -4.73
CA THR A 111 -11.48 9.09 -4.95
C THR A 111 -12.28 8.99 -6.24
N GLU A 112 -13.35 9.79 -6.38
CA GLU A 112 -14.18 9.82 -7.59
C GLU A 112 -13.38 10.07 -8.88
N ASP A 113 -12.32 10.87 -8.80
CA ASP A 113 -11.43 11.15 -9.91
C ASP A 113 -10.29 10.12 -10.09
N GLY A 114 -10.22 9.13 -9.19
CA GLY A 114 -9.28 8.02 -9.20
C GLY A 114 -7.83 8.38 -8.86
N LYS A 115 -7.52 9.62 -8.46
CA LYS A 115 -6.13 10.10 -8.33
C LYS A 115 -5.51 9.92 -6.95
N LYS A 116 -6.33 9.62 -5.94
CA LYS A 116 -5.91 9.40 -4.55
C LYS A 116 -6.61 8.18 -3.98
N ASN A 117 -6.00 7.60 -2.95
CA ASN A 117 -6.57 6.52 -2.15
C ASN A 117 -7.20 7.08 -0.88
#